data_AF-A0A7C5DB78-F1
#
_entry.id   AF-A0A7C5DB78-F1
#
_cell.length_a   1.000
_cell.length_b   1.000
_cell.length_c   1.000
_cell.angle_alpha   90.00
_cell.angle_beta   90.00
_cell.angle_gamma   90.00
#
_symmetry.space_group_name_H-M   'P 1'
#
loop_
_entity.id
_entity.type
_entity.pdbx_description
1 polymer ?
#
loop_
_entity_poly.entity_id
_entity_poly.type
_entity_poly.pdbx_seq_one_letter_code
_entity_poly.pdbx_strand_id
1 'polypeptide(L)'
;MRTPLLLILVLLLISGCGKKYTSHLYDDTVRGSRVDAVRLSTADANLSRLVKAMLQKRDIAISDRALLTLQAEATTYSHHCNNPLTCSYDATYDGFVKLTLMRQMHPLYMVQSDYHGRLTPKLLESLWEQMTEELELR
;
A
#
# COMPACT_ATOMS: atom_id res chain seq x y z
N MET A 1 -12.57 -6.57 45.26
CA MET A 1 -11.52 -6.71 44.23
C MET A 1 -12.18 -6.94 42.87
N ARG A 2 -12.55 -5.89 42.12
CA ARG A 2 -13.22 -5.98 40.80
C ARG A 2 -12.59 -5.10 39.71
N THR A 3 -11.57 -4.33 40.07
CA THR A 3 -10.87 -3.37 39.21
C THR A 3 -9.94 -3.95 38.13
N PRO A 4 -9.26 -5.12 38.29
CA PRO A 4 -8.30 -5.56 37.28
C PRO A 4 -8.97 -6.08 35.98
N LEU A 5 -10.20 -6.61 36.08
CA LEU A 5 -10.93 -7.16 34.92
C LEU A 5 -11.37 -6.06 33.95
N LEU A 6 -11.77 -4.90 34.48
CA LEU A 6 -12.20 -3.76 33.68
C LEU A 6 -11.03 -3.17 32.89
N LEU A 7 -9.82 -3.16 33.47
CA LEU A 7 -8.61 -2.64 32.82
C LEU A 7 -8.18 -3.52 31.63
N ILE A 8 -8.28 -4.85 31.79
CA ILE A 8 -7.98 -5.81 30.72
C ILE A 8 -8.99 -5.69 29.57
N LEU A 9 -10.27 -5.50 29.90
CA LEU A 9 -11.33 -5.31 28.88
C LEU A 9 -11.14 -4.00 28.11
N VAL A 10 -10.74 -2.92 28.79
CA VAL A 10 -10.42 -1.64 28.14
C VAL A 10 -9.21 -1.83 27.22
N LEU A 11 -8.13 -2.49 27.68
CA LEU A 11 -6.93 -2.78 26.86
C LEU A 11 -7.23 -3.59 25.60
N LEU A 12 -8.17 -4.55 25.67
CA LEU A 12 -8.63 -5.32 24.50
C LEU A 12 -9.46 -4.50 23.51
N LEU A 13 -10.13 -3.44 23.96
CA LEU A 13 -10.94 -2.57 23.10
C LEU A 13 -10.10 -1.49 22.38
N ILE A 14 -8.98 -1.06 22.96
CA ILE A 14 -8.06 -0.07 22.34
C ILE A 14 -7.06 -0.70 21.35
N SER A 15 -6.84 -2.01 21.38
CA SER A 15 -5.96 -2.70 20.42
C SER A 15 -6.63 -2.99 19.07
N GLY A 16 -7.94 -2.79 18.96
CA GLY A 16 -8.72 -2.97 17.73
C GLY A 16 -8.85 -1.69 16.91
N CYS A 17 -7.76 -0.98 16.61
CA CYS A 17 -7.80 0.19 15.75
C CYS A 17 -7.39 -0.17 14.31
N GLY A 18 -8.31 0.10 13.37
CA GLY A 18 -8.41 -0.53 12.06
C GLY A 18 -7.19 -0.38 11.15
N LYS A 19 -6.88 -1.44 10.43
CA LYS A 19 -5.94 -1.37 9.31
C LYS A 19 -6.57 -0.48 8.23
N LYS A 20 -5.96 0.69 7.96
CA LYS A 20 -6.25 1.56 6.80
C LYS A 20 -5.75 0.99 5.47
N TYR A 21 -5.20 -0.22 5.51
CA TYR A 21 -4.51 -0.86 4.42
C TYR A 21 -5.20 -2.17 4.08
N THR A 22 -5.41 -2.38 2.78
CA THR A 22 -5.88 -3.66 2.25
C THR A 22 -4.68 -4.37 1.64
N SER A 23 -4.35 -5.57 2.13
CA SER A 23 -3.31 -6.42 1.56
C SER A 23 -3.85 -7.75 1.06
N HIS A 24 -3.25 -8.25 -0.02
CA HIS A 24 -3.56 -9.55 -0.62
C HIS A 24 -2.26 -10.25 -1.01
N LEU A 25 -2.02 -11.43 -0.43
CA LEU A 25 -0.96 -12.34 -0.82
C LEU A 25 -1.51 -13.34 -1.83
N TYR A 26 -0.95 -13.34 -3.04
CA TYR A 26 -1.35 -14.24 -4.13
C TYR A 26 -0.45 -15.48 -4.21
N ASP A 27 0.83 -15.31 -3.90
CA ASP A 27 1.86 -16.36 -4.01
C ASP A 27 2.90 -16.17 -2.91
N ASP A 28 3.04 -17.16 -2.03
CA ASP A 28 3.97 -17.15 -0.89
C ASP A 28 5.39 -17.61 -1.24
N THR A 29 5.64 -18.07 -2.46
CA THR A 29 6.97 -18.54 -2.91
C THR A 29 8.03 -17.43 -2.90
N VAL A 30 7.62 -16.16 -2.79
CA VAL A 30 8.53 -15.01 -2.70
C VAL A 30 8.91 -14.67 -1.26
N ARG A 31 8.31 -15.31 -0.25
CA ARG A 31 8.60 -15.02 1.15
C ARG A 31 10.09 -15.27 1.47
N GLY A 32 10.72 -14.34 2.18
CA GLY A 32 12.15 -14.44 2.53
C GLY A 32 13.11 -14.14 1.38
N SER A 33 12.61 -13.78 0.20
CA SER A 33 13.45 -13.45 -0.95
C SER A 33 14.14 -12.09 -0.76
N ARG A 34 15.34 -11.97 -1.34
CA ARG A 34 16.07 -10.70 -1.40
C ARG A 34 15.62 -9.88 -2.61
N VAL A 35 15.34 -8.59 -2.41
CA VAL A 35 14.91 -7.69 -3.51
C VAL A 35 15.95 -6.59 -3.75
N ASP A 36 16.98 -6.93 -4.52
CA ASP A 36 18.04 -5.98 -4.89
C ASP A 36 17.65 -5.06 -6.06
N ALA A 37 16.74 -5.52 -6.92
CA ALA A 37 16.31 -4.77 -8.08
C ALA A 37 14.87 -5.08 -8.48
N VAL A 38 14.18 -4.05 -8.99
CA VAL A 38 12.83 -4.17 -9.54
C VAL A 38 12.73 -3.46 -10.89
N ARG A 39 11.87 -3.97 -11.77
CA ARG A 39 11.36 -3.20 -12.90
C ARG A 39 10.22 -2.33 -12.36
N LEU A 40 10.21 -1.04 -12.67
CA LEU A 40 9.13 -0.15 -12.25
C LEU A 40 8.09 -0.04 -13.37
N SER A 41 6.83 -0.36 -13.06
CA SER A 41 5.68 -0.16 -13.95
C SER A 41 4.72 0.85 -13.32
N THR A 42 4.48 1.98 -14.00
CA THR A 42 3.52 2.99 -13.55
C THR A 42 3.14 3.91 -14.71
N ALA A 43 1.86 4.28 -14.78
CA ALA A 43 1.34 5.18 -15.81
C ALA A 43 1.46 6.67 -15.42
N ASP A 44 1.57 6.98 -14.13
CA ASP A 44 1.60 8.35 -13.61
C ASP A 44 3.06 8.81 -13.36
N ALA A 45 3.44 9.93 -13.96
CA ALA A 45 4.80 10.46 -13.86
C ALA A 45 5.17 10.98 -12.46
N ASN A 46 4.22 11.55 -11.73
CA ASN A 46 4.42 12.01 -10.36
C ASN A 46 4.61 10.82 -9.42
N LEU A 47 3.76 9.80 -9.55
CA LEU A 47 3.88 8.54 -8.83
C LEU A 47 5.21 7.86 -9.15
N SER A 48 5.61 7.82 -10.42
CA SER A 48 6.92 7.31 -10.84
C SER A 48 8.06 7.99 -10.10
N ARG A 49 8.05 9.32 -10.01
CA ARG A 49 9.08 10.09 -9.29
C ARG A 49 9.10 9.74 -7.80
N LEU A 50 7.94 9.63 -7.17
CA LEU A 50 7.83 9.30 -5.74
C LEU A 50 8.33 7.88 -5.45
N VAL A 51 7.92 6.91 -6.25
CA VAL A 51 8.34 5.51 -6.10
C VAL A 51 9.84 5.36 -6.37
N LYS A 52 10.39 6.04 -7.38
CA LYS A 52 11.84 6.07 -7.64
C LYS A 52 12.62 6.58 -6.43
N ALA A 53 12.17 7.69 -5.83
CA ALA A 53 12.81 8.25 -4.64
C ALA A 53 12.74 7.28 -3.45
N MET A 54 11.60 6.60 -3.26
CA MET A 54 11.44 5.57 -2.22
C MET A 54 12.41 4.40 -2.43
N LEU A 55 12.51 3.85 -3.65
CA LEU A 55 13.40 2.74 -3.97
C LEU A 55 14.88 3.11 -3.81
N GLN A 56 15.26 4.32 -4.25
CA GLN A 56 16.63 4.81 -4.12
C GLN A 56 17.07 4.95 -2.65
N LYS A 57 16.18 5.42 -1.76
CA LYS A 57 16.46 5.48 -0.31
C LYS A 57 16.74 4.11 0.32
N ARG A 58 16.34 3.03 -0.35
CA ARG A 58 16.45 1.65 0.14
C ARG A 58 17.48 0.83 -0.63
N ASP A 59 18.31 1.49 -1.44
CA ASP A 59 19.33 0.86 -2.27
C ASP A 59 18.77 -0.21 -3.24
N ILE A 60 17.49 -0.11 -3.61
CA ILE A 60 16.86 -1.01 -4.59
C ILE A 60 17.06 -0.42 -5.99
N ALA A 61 17.75 -1.16 -6.84
CA ALA A 61 18.01 -0.74 -8.21
C ALA A 61 16.75 -0.83 -9.08
N ILE A 62 16.62 0.10 -10.02
CA ILE A 62 15.57 0.05 -11.04
C ILE A 62 16.20 -0.44 -12.33
N SER A 63 15.75 -1.59 -12.84
CA SER A 63 16.35 -2.23 -14.01
C SER A 63 15.31 -2.99 -14.83
N ASP A 64 15.37 -2.85 -16.15
CA ASP A 64 14.54 -3.63 -17.07
C ASP A 64 14.88 -5.13 -17.05
N ARG A 65 16.05 -5.52 -16.50
CA ARG A 65 16.46 -6.93 -16.39
C ARG A 65 16.04 -7.58 -15.06
N ALA A 66 15.40 -6.83 -14.15
CA ALA A 66 14.96 -7.37 -12.87
C ALA A 66 13.91 -8.48 -13.06
N LEU A 67 13.98 -9.51 -12.22
CA LEU A 67 13.01 -10.63 -12.23
C LEU A 67 11.64 -10.21 -11.68
N LEU A 68 11.64 -9.24 -10.77
CA LEU A 68 10.45 -8.70 -10.13
C LEU A 68 10.06 -7.38 -10.78
N THR A 69 8.76 -7.16 -10.91
CA THR A 69 8.18 -5.88 -11.33
C THR A 69 7.40 -5.31 -10.16
N LEU A 70 7.72 -4.07 -9.79
CA LEU A 70 6.90 -3.26 -8.88
C LEU A 70 5.97 -2.42 -9.73
N GLN A 71 4.69 -2.75 -9.71
CA GLN A 71 3.63 -1.95 -10.32
C GLN A 71 3.06 -0.98 -9.29
N ALA A 72 3.02 0.30 -9.63
CA ALA A 72 2.47 1.35 -8.79
C ALA A 72 1.34 2.08 -9.52
N GLU A 73 0.17 2.12 -8.88
CA GLU A 73 -1.04 2.76 -9.40
C GLU A 73 -1.58 3.75 -8.37
N ALA A 74 -2.08 4.88 -8.84
CA ALA A 74 -2.85 5.81 -8.04
C ALA A 74 -4.06 6.26 -8.85
N THR A 75 -5.20 6.46 -8.18
CA THR A 75 -6.43 6.94 -8.80
C THR A 75 -7.11 7.89 -7.85
N THR A 76 -7.65 8.98 -8.39
CA THR A 76 -8.52 9.92 -7.67
C THR A 76 -9.96 9.47 -7.80
N TYR A 77 -10.70 9.42 -6.70
CA TYR A 77 -12.13 9.18 -6.75
C TYR A 77 -12.84 10.37 -7.39
N SER A 78 -13.79 10.12 -8.28
CA SER A 78 -14.59 11.18 -8.86
C SER A 78 -15.50 11.79 -7.78
N HIS A 79 -15.26 13.04 -7.40
CA HIS A 79 -16.06 13.78 -6.40
C HIS A 79 -17.48 14.13 -6.86
N HIS A 80 -17.89 13.74 -8.06
CA HIS A 80 -19.15 14.14 -8.66
C HIS A 80 -20.04 12.93 -8.92
N CYS A 81 -20.98 12.69 -8.01
CA CYS A 81 -22.27 12.16 -8.43
C CYS A 81 -23.00 13.28 -9.19
N ASN A 82 -23.13 13.15 -10.51
CA ASN A 82 -23.94 14.07 -11.33
C ASN A 82 -25.47 13.89 -11.11
N ASN A 83 -25.87 13.13 -10.09
CA ASN A 83 -27.27 12.83 -9.80
C ASN A 83 -27.75 13.71 -8.62
N PRO A 84 -28.62 14.70 -8.87
CA PRO A 84 -29.12 15.61 -7.83
C PRO A 84 -30.06 14.94 -6.81
N LEU A 85 -30.44 13.68 -7.03
CA LEU A 85 -31.34 12.92 -6.13
C LEU A 85 -30.60 12.01 -5.15
N THR A 86 -29.30 11.83 -5.31
CA THR A 86 -28.46 11.07 -4.38
C THR A 86 -27.79 12.03 -3.42
N CYS A 87 -28.08 11.92 -2.12
CA CYS A 87 -27.24 12.53 -1.08
C CYS A 87 -25.80 12.11 -1.37
N SER A 88 -24.92 13.07 -1.63
CA SER A 88 -23.49 12.81 -1.70
C SER A 88 -23.08 12.30 -0.31
N TYR A 89 -22.95 10.99 -0.17
CA TYR A 89 -22.11 10.46 0.89
C TYR A 89 -20.73 11.02 0.60
N ASP A 90 -20.28 11.95 1.44
CA ASP A 90 -18.94 12.53 1.33
C ASP A 90 -17.97 11.38 1.07
N ALA A 91 -17.40 11.34 -0.14
CA ALA A 91 -16.32 10.42 -0.44
C ALA A 91 -15.25 10.79 0.58
N THR A 92 -15.13 9.97 1.63
CA THR A 92 -14.32 10.33 2.78
C THR A 92 -12.89 10.55 2.31
N TYR A 93 -12.45 9.80 1.30
CA TYR A 93 -11.12 9.85 0.70
C TYR A 93 -11.13 10.47 -0.70
N ASP A 94 -9.99 11.03 -1.11
CA ASP A 94 -9.80 11.67 -2.41
C ASP A 94 -9.29 10.70 -3.48
N GLY A 95 -8.78 9.54 -3.08
CA GLY A 95 -8.27 8.51 -3.98
C GLY A 95 -7.61 7.36 -3.25
N PHE A 96 -7.02 6.45 -4.02
CA PHE A 96 -6.20 5.36 -3.49
C PHE A 96 -4.86 5.26 -4.20
N VAL A 97 -3.90 4.64 -3.52
CA VAL A 97 -2.62 4.22 -4.07
C VAL A 97 -2.41 2.74 -3.79
N LYS A 98 -1.88 2.02 -4.78
CA LYS A 98 -1.69 0.57 -4.75
C LYS A 98 -0.29 0.22 -5.25
N LEU A 99 0.39 -0.64 -4.50
CA LEU A 99 1.64 -1.28 -4.89
C LEU A 99 1.39 -2.76 -5.11
N THR A 100 1.81 -3.27 -6.26
CA THR A 100 1.72 -4.70 -6.61
C THR A 100 3.09 -5.22 -6.98
N LEU A 101 3.55 -6.26 -6.30
CA LEU A 101 4.76 -6.98 -6.66
C LEU A 101 4.40 -8.14 -7.59
N MET A 102 5.08 -8.23 -8.72
CA MET A 102 4.80 -9.22 -9.75
C MET A 102 6.07 -9.96 -10.19
N ARG A 103 5.91 -11.20 -10.66
CA ARG A 103 6.94 -11.96 -11.36
C ARG A 103 6.35 -12.46 -12.67
N GLN A 104 6.94 -12.09 -13.80
CA GLN A 104 6.48 -12.51 -15.13
C GLN A 104 4.97 -12.29 -15.34
N MET A 105 4.46 -11.09 -15.05
CA MET A 105 3.03 -10.72 -15.14
C MET A 105 2.09 -11.44 -14.16
N HIS A 106 2.59 -12.30 -13.27
CA HIS A 106 1.80 -12.91 -12.20
C HIS A 106 1.93 -12.06 -10.93
N PRO A 107 0.81 -11.59 -10.33
CA PRO A 107 0.87 -10.88 -9.06
C PRO A 107 1.29 -11.85 -7.95
N LEU A 108 2.23 -11.42 -7.11
CA LEU A 108 2.68 -12.15 -5.93
C LEU A 108 2.04 -11.58 -4.67
N TYR A 109 1.97 -10.25 -4.60
CA TYR A 109 1.46 -9.53 -3.45
C TYR A 109 0.96 -8.15 -3.88
N MET A 110 -0.08 -7.67 -3.21
CA MET A 110 -0.63 -6.33 -3.39
C MET A 110 -0.93 -5.70 -2.04
N VAL A 111 -0.64 -4.41 -1.92
CA VAL A 111 -1.08 -3.58 -0.80
C VAL A 111 -1.63 -2.25 -1.32
N GLN A 112 -2.69 -1.77 -0.69
CA GLN A 112 -3.41 -0.57 -1.08
C GLN A 112 -3.79 0.27 0.15
N SER A 113 -3.81 1.59 -0.02
CA SER A 113 -4.42 2.51 0.94
C SER A 113 -5.17 3.63 0.25
N ASP A 114 -6.22 4.11 0.90
CA ASP A 114 -6.88 5.36 0.56
C ASP A 114 -6.11 6.57 1.13
N TYR A 115 -6.16 7.71 0.44
CA TYR A 115 -5.52 8.95 0.89
C TYR A 115 -6.48 10.14 0.84
N HIS A 116 -6.15 11.15 1.64
CA HIS A 116 -6.76 12.49 1.56
C HIS A 116 -5.73 13.51 1.06
N GLY A 117 -6.19 14.48 0.29
CA GLY A 117 -5.42 15.54 -0.32
C GLY A 117 -4.45 15.01 -1.36
N ARG A 118 -3.15 15.15 -1.07
CA ARG A 118 -2.09 14.79 -1.99
C ARG A 118 -1.43 13.49 -1.57
N LEU A 119 -1.10 12.65 -2.55
CA LEU A 119 -0.25 11.49 -2.31
C LEU A 119 1.09 11.92 -1.71
N THR A 120 1.42 11.37 -0.53
CA THR A 120 2.66 11.71 0.18
C THR A 120 3.69 10.59 0.04
N PRO A 121 5.00 10.91 0.04
CA PRO A 121 6.06 9.90 0.09
C PRO A 121 5.90 8.95 1.27
N LYS A 122 5.47 9.46 2.43
CA LYS A 122 5.27 8.69 3.65
C LYS A 122 4.25 7.56 3.47
N LEU A 123 3.19 7.79 2.71
CA LEU A 123 2.19 6.75 2.45
C LEU A 123 2.78 5.60 1.63
N LEU A 124 3.57 5.91 0.60
CA LEU A 124 4.28 4.89 -0.19
C LEU A 124 5.29 4.13 0.66
N GLU A 125 6.02 4.82 1.52
CA GLU A 125 6.97 4.20 2.45
C GLU A 125 6.26 3.20 3.39
N SER A 126 5.11 3.57 3.95
CA SER A 126 4.32 2.67 4.80
C SER A 126 3.79 1.45 4.05
N LEU A 127 3.36 1.62 2.79
CA LEU A 127 2.91 0.48 1.96
C LEU A 127 4.07 -0.45 1.61
N TRP A 128 5.23 0.11 1.29
CA TRP A 128 6.42 -0.68 1.05
C TRP A 128 6.84 -1.46 2.30
N GLU A 129 6.85 -0.81 3.46
CA GLU A 129 7.19 -1.44 4.75
C GLU A 129 6.26 -2.61 5.05
N GLN A 130 4.95 -2.41 4.90
CA GLN A 130 3.98 -3.48 5.06
C GLN A 130 4.22 -4.64 4.09
N MET A 131 4.49 -4.35 2.81
CA MET A 131 4.83 -5.37 1.82
C MET A 131 6.08 -6.16 2.23
N THR A 132 7.15 -5.48 2.63
CA THR A 132 8.39 -6.14 3.04
C THR A 132 8.24 -6.93 4.31
N GLU A 133 7.43 -6.47 5.27
CA GLU A 133 7.18 -7.16 6.53
C GLU A 133 6.37 -8.44 6.30
N GLU A 134 5.25 -8.37 5.57
CA GLU A 134 4.36 -9.51 5.33
C GLU A 134 5.00 -10.60 4.43
N LEU A 135 5.89 -10.19 3.52
CA LEU A 135 6.69 -11.06 2.66
C LEU A 135 8.06 -11.42 3.25
N GLU A 136 8.43 -10.91 4.43
CA GLU A 136 9.74 -11.12 5.05
C GLU A 136 10.91 -10.84 4.09
N LEU A 137 10.78 -9.83 3.23
CA LEU A 137 11.80 -9.50 2.22
C LEU A 137 13.07 -9.00 2.90
N ARG A 138 14.21 -9.48 2.40
CA ARG A 138 15.55 -9.13 2.91
C ARG A 138 16.32 -8.23 1.96
#